data_AF-A0A2N2IBI0-F1
#
_entry.id   AF-A0A2N2IBI0-F1
#
_cell.length_a   1.000
_cell.length_b   1.000
_cell.length_c   1.000
_cell.angle_alpha   90.00
_cell.angle_beta   90.00
_cell.angle_gamma   90.00
#
_symmetry.space_group_name_H-M   'P 1'
#
loop_
_entity.id
_entity.type
_entity.pdbx_description
1 polymer ?
#
loop_
_entity_poly.entity_id
_entity_poly.type
_entity_poly.pdbx_seq_one_letter_code
_entity_poly.pdbx_strand_id
1 'polypeptide(L)'
;MIDTFAQDLLHETVVTTAVHAHRWYQAVVYMNEWIRSANEADLPAVRERLEALLVEFPPAALETALRAMGATRQGDIWERELRETLAMRLAKVAMDRSDPNLARSVLETSRTIVAGDELGTLAQLATSGGRAPRIVSARVGWIAETASRSLGGRSAQAVAGALEVFKPDRTLDLGSGQPTVDPPVMILRDVPPDGSRQEALDDLAHEGVSLIVGGYDPTGAAELAAYAESHSLAAVLLVAPVPAPANPRFSFVLGEPEPAWTNPTASRATSQVDPEKSARIAVGEPPDQPLAYGCDRKAARIGETAFPATAWKSQAVEAIVVEGPAWCARQVLQDLHTVRFFPRVLLGLEAREAAPPSADHVFVATCGHLDSNHETVRAWRASSGNGPTWFQALGRDAALLAHDAVDPLPRDTFTNVRDVMTKRAEIQARLARAQALLWTSETKGFAGQRVLARDVRWIANGDRGGQ
;
A
#
# COMPACT_ATOMS: atom_id res chain seq x y z
N MET A 1 -24.85 58.02 -11.29
CA MET A 1 -23.84 57.66 -10.29
C MET A 1 -24.37 56.41 -9.62
N ILE A 2 -23.77 55.25 -9.89
CA ILE A 2 -24.19 53.99 -9.26
C ILE A 2 -23.73 54.06 -7.80
N ASP A 3 -24.60 53.68 -6.87
CA ASP A 3 -24.26 53.58 -5.44
C ASP A 3 -23.14 52.55 -5.25
N THR A 4 -22.17 52.84 -4.38
CA THR A 4 -20.99 52.00 -4.12
C THR A 4 -21.38 50.56 -3.77
N PHE A 5 -22.49 50.39 -3.04
CA PHE A 5 -23.06 49.09 -2.72
C PHE A 5 -23.58 48.33 -3.97
N ALA A 6 -24.24 49.04 -4.89
CA ALA A 6 -24.75 48.43 -6.12
C ALA A 6 -23.62 48.04 -7.08
N GLN A 7 -22.48 48.74 -7.03
CA GLN A 7 -21.30 48.41 -7.82
C GLN A 7 -20.57 47.17 -7.27
N ASP A 8 -20.45 47.05 -5.94
CA ASP A 8 -19.87 45.86 -5.28
C ASP A 8 -20.69 44.59 -5.61
N LEU A 9 -22.02 44.67 -5.45
CA LEU A 9 -22.93 43.57 -5.75
C LEU A 9 -22.87 43.15 -7.24
N LEU A 10 -22.68 44.12 -8.15
CA LEU A 10 -22.54 43.84 -9.58
C LEU A 10 -21.26 43.05 -9.86
N HIS A 11 -20.12 43.46 -9.30
CA HIS A 11 -18.85 42.75 -9.47
C HIS A 11 -18.91 41.34 -8.89
N GLU A 12 -19.48 41.19 -7.68
CA GLU A 12 -19.70 39.88 -7.06
C GLU A 12 -20.54 38.96 -7.96
N THR A 13 -21.65 39.47 -8.48
CA THR A 13 -22.55 38.69 -9.35
C THR A 13 -21.85 38.25 -10.64
N VAL A 14 -21.07 39.14 -11.27
CA VAL A 14 -20.36 38.85 -12.53
C VAL A 14 -19.26 37.81 -12.31
N VAL A 15 -18.48 37.94 -11.23
CA VAL A 15 -17.43 36.96 -10.90
C VAL A 15 -18.05 35.61 -10.60
N THR A 16 -19.04 35.53 -9.71
CA THR A 16 -19.71 34.27 -9.33
C THR A 16 -20.33 33.58 -10.55
N THR A 17 -20.95 34.35 -11.46
CA THR A 17 -21.50 33.79 -12.71
C THR A 17 -20.41 33.21 -13.60
N ALA A 18 -19.26 33.88 -13.71
CA ALA A 18 -18.13 33.38 -14.50
C ALA A 18 -17.51 32.12 -13.89
N VAL A 19 -17.43 32.03 -12.57
CA VAL A 19 -16.97 30.85 -11.81
C VAL A 19 -17.90 29.66 -12.05
N HIS A 20 -19.21 29.82 -11.85
CA HIS A 20 -20.18 28.75 -12.08
C HIS A 20 -20.30 28.34 -13.55
N ALA A 21 -20.03 29.25 -14.49
CA ALA A 21 -19.93 28.93 -15.92
C ALA A 21 -18.60 28.28 -16.32
N HIS A 22 -17.69 28.01 -15.38
CA HIS A 22 -16.35 27.45 -15.60
C HIS A 22 -15.47 28.28 -16.56
N ARG A 23 -15.70 29.60 -16.61
CA ARG A 23 -14.95 30.55 -17.46
C ARG A 23 -13.80 31.15 -16.68
N TRP A 24 -12.86 30.30 -16.26
CA TRP A 24 -11.82 30.62 -15.27
C TRP A 24 -10.96 31.84 -15.59
N TYR A 25 -10.53 31.99 -16.84
CA TYR A 25 -9.73 33.15 -17.24
C TYR A 25 -10.54 34.47 -17.15
N GLN A 26 -11.81 34.45 -17.56
CA GLN A 26 -12.69 35.61 -17.49
C GLN A 26 -13.02 35.96 -16.04
N ALA A 27 -13.25 34.94 -15.20
CA ALA A 27 -13.45 35.13 -13.77
C ALA A 27 -12.25 35.87 -13.15
N VAL A 28 -11.02 35.44 -13.43
CA VAL A 28 -9.80 36.11 -12.93
C VAL A 28 -9.67 37.56 -13.41
N VAL A 29 -10.02 37.86 -14.66
CA VAL A 29 -10.07 39.24 -15.17
C VAL A 29 -11.08 40.08 -14.39
N TYR A 30 -12.28 39.54 -14.14
CA TYR A 30 -13.31 40.25 -13.37
C TYR A 30 -12.93 40.42 -11.90
N MET A 31 -12.26 39.45 -11.29
CA MET A 31 -11.72 39.56 -9.94
C MET A 31 -10.68 40.70 -9.83
N ASN A 32 -9.84 40.86 -10.86
CA ASN A 32 -8.87 41.96 -10.92
C ASN A 32 -9.56 43.33 -10.99
N GLU A 33 -10.59 43.47 -11.84
CA GLU A 33 -11.39 44.69 -11.91
C GLU A 33 -12.14 44.98 -10.60
N TRP A 34 -12.63 43.93 -9.92
CA TRP A 34 -13.28 44.08 -8.62
C TRP A 34 -12.31 44.66 -7.58
N ILE A 35 -11.10 44.11 -7.47
CA ILE A 35 -10.06 44.63 -6.57
C ILE A 35 -9.70 46.08 -6.93
N ARG A 36 -9.52 46.40 -8.22
CA ARG A 36 -9.21 47.76 -8.69
C ARG A 36 -10.27 48.79 -8.34
N SER A 37 -11.53 48.36 -8.34
CA SER A 37 -12.68 49.23 -8.08
C SER A 37 -12.98 49.39 -6.59
N ALA A 38 -12.46 48.51 -5.73
CA ALA A 38 -12.71 48.54 -4.30
C ALA A 38 -11.92 49.68 -3.65
N ASN A 39 -12.55 50.35 -2.69
CA ASN A 39 -11.87 51.34 -1.86
C ASN A 39 -11.05 50.64 -0.76
N GLU A 40 -10.14 51.38 -0.11
CA GLU A 40 -9.24 50.83 0.91
C GLU A 40 -9.96 50.19 2.12
N ALA A 41 -11.17 50.67 2.44
CA ALA A 41 -11.97 50.14 3.55
C ALA A 41 -12.64 48.79 3.20
N ASP A 42 -13.03 48.59 1.95
CA ASP A 42 -13.76 47.40 1.48
C ASP A 42 -12.84 46.29 0.95
N LEU A 43 -11.57 46.63 0.62
CA LEU A 43 -10.56 45.67 0.14
C LEU A 43 -10.43 44.38 0.99
N PRO A 44 -10.43 44.43 2.34
CA PRO A 44 -10.36 43.21 3.15
C PRO A 44 -11.56 42.27 2.94
N ALA A 45 -12.77 42.83 2.83
CA ALA A 45 -13.99 42.06 2.62
C ALA A 45 -14.05 41.45 1.21
N VAL A 46 -13.61 42.21 0.20
CA VAL A 46 -13.48 41.71 -1.17
C VAL A 46 -12.49 40.54 -1.22
N ARG A 47 -11.35 40.62 -0.52
CA ARG A 47 -10.35 39.54 -0.47
C ARG A 47 -10.93 38.25 0.09
N GLU A 48 -11.64 38.32 1.21
CA GLU A 48 -12.24 37.14 1.84
C GLU A 48 -13.24 36.44 0.89
N ARG A 49 -14.05 37.21 0.17
CA ARG A 49 -14.99 36.67 -0.83
C ARG A 49 -14.27 36.03 -2.02
N LEU A 50 -13.19 36.65 -2.51
CA LEU A 50 -12.39 36.09 -3.59
C LEU A 50 -11.72 34.78 -3.17
N GLU A 51 -11.20 34.69 -1.95
CA GLU A 51 -10.62 33.46 -1.41
C GLU A 51 -11.65 32.32 -1.37
N ALA A 52 -12.89 32.61 -0.97
CA ALA A 52 -13.97 31.64 -0.98
C ALA A 52 -14.29 31.14 -2.41
N LEU A 53 -14.37 32.04 -3.39
CA LEU A 53 -14.64 31.69 -4.79
C LEU A 53 -13.50 30.90 -5.43
N LEU A 54 -12.24 31.18 -5.07
CA LEU A 54 -11.06 30.46 -5.55
C LEU A 54 -10.98 29.02 -5.02
N VAL A 55 -11.81 28.64 -4.04
CA VAL A 55 -11.92 27.24 -3.62
C VAL A 55 -12.46 26.36 -4.73
N GLU A 56 -13.36 26.89 -5.57
CA GLU A 56 -14.02 26.16 -6.67
C GLU A 56 -13.14 25.98 -7.92
N PHE A 57 -11.99 26.66 -7.99
CA PHE A 57 -11.13 26.61 -9.17
C PHE A 57 -10.33 25.31 -9.27
N PRO A 58 -10.23 24.69 -10.47
CA PRO A 58 -9.33 23.57 -10.68
C PRO A 58 -7.86 24.05 -10.67
N PRO A 59 -6.91 23.24 -10.14
CA PRO A 59 -5.51 23.64 -10.00
C PRO A 59 -4.85 24.05 -11.32
N ALA A 60 -5.15 23.34 -12.41
CA ALA A 60 -4.63 23.65 -13.74
C ALA A 60 -5.06 25.04 -14.25
N ALA A 61 -6.24 25.53 -13.86
CA ALA A 61 -6.70 26.87 -14.21
C ALA A 61 -5.95 27.95 -13.41
N LEU A 62 -5.71 27.70 -12.11
CA LEU A 62 -4.92 28.60 -11.25
C LEU A 62 -3.47 28.72 -11.74
N GLU A 63 -2.83 27.60 -12.11
CA GLU A 63 -1.49 27.59 -12.70
C GLU A 63 -1.44 28.38 -14.02
N THR A 64 -2.42 28.16 -14.89
CA THR A 64 -2.48 28.83 -16.19
C THR A 64 -2.65 30.34 -16.01
N ALA A 65 -3.50 30.76 -15.07
CA ALA A 65 -3.69 32.16 -14.73
C ALA A 65 -2.41 32.80 -14.18
N LEU A 66 -1.76 32.19 -13.19
CA LEU A 66 -0.50 32.70 -12.62
C LEU A 66 0.62 32.77 -13.65
N ARG A 67 0.75 31.77 -14.52
CA ARG A 67 1.74 31.75 -15.60
C ARG A 67 1.48 32.86 -16.63
N ALA A 68 0.21 33.10 -16.98
CA ALA A 68 -0.17 34.20 -17.88
C ALA A 68 0.14 35.58 -17.27
N MET A 69 -0.10 35.74 -15.96
CA MET A 69 0.26 36.97 -15.24
C MET A 69 1.78 37.19 -15.21
N GLY A 70 2.57 36.14 -14.95
CA GLY A 70 4.04 36.22 -14.94
C GLY A 70 4.68 36.46 -16.31
N ALA A 71 4.04 36.02 -17.40
CA ALA A 71 4.52 36.27 -18.77
C ALA A 71 4.29 37.71 -19.25
N THR A 72 3.40 38.45 -18.60
CA THR A 72 3.05 39.81 -18.97
C THR A 72 4.06 40.79 -18.36
N ARG A 73 4.95 41.37 -19.18
CA ARG A 73 6.04 42.27 -18.72
C ARG A 73 5.59 43.61 -18.11
N GLN A 74 4.30 43.92 -18.11
CA GLN A 74 3.73 45.11 -17.49
C GLN A 74 3.14 44.73 -16.13
N GLY A 75 3.81 45.15 -15.06
CA GLY A 75 3.32 44.99 -13.68
C GLY A 75 2.02 45.74 -13.37
N ASP A 76 1.52 46.57 -14.30
CA ASP A 76 0.36 47.47 -14.13
C ASP A 76 -1.00 46.83 -14.50
N ILE A 77 -1.03 45.64 -15.09
CA ILE A 77 -2.30 45.04 -15.54
C ILE A 77 -2.96 44.21 -14.42
N TRP A 78 -2.17 43.64 -13.51
CA TRP A 78 -2.63 42.72 -12.48
C TRP A 78 -2.28 43.24 -11.09
N GLU A 79 -3.32 43.47 -10.28
CA GLU A 79 -3.17 43.87 -8.89
C GLU A 79 -2.31 42.84 -8.14
N ARG A 80 -1.39 43.34 -7.32
CA ARG A 80 -0.46 42.49 -6.56
C ARG A 80 -1.22 41.56 -5.64
N GLU A 81 -2.28 42.07 -5.04
CA GLU A 81 -3.15 41.41 -4.09
C GLU A 81 -3.83 40.19 -4.72
N LEU A 82 -4.28 40.27 -5.99
CA LEU A 82 -4.86 39.12 -6.68
C LEU A 82 -3.82 38.02 -6.94
N ARG A 83 -2.61 38.42 -7.34
CA ARG A 83 -1.49 37.49 -7.58
C ARG A 83 -1.09 36.75 -6.31
N GLU A 84 -1.08 37.46 -5.18
CA GLU A 84 -0.83 36.89 -3.86
C GLU A 84 -1.90 35.86 -3.48
N THR A 85 -3.18 36.21 -3.57
CA THR A 85 -4.28 35.29 -3.24
C THR A 85 -4.28 34.02 -4.11
N LEU A 86 -4.05 34.17 -5.42
CA LEU A 86 -3.95 33.02 -6.34
C LEU A 86 -2.76 32.11 -6.02
N ALA A 87 -1.58 32.70 -5.76
CA ALA A 87 -0.37 31.95 -5.42
C ALA A 87 -0.52 31.21 -4.09
N MET A 88 -1.09 31.86 -3.07
CA MET A 88 -1.39 31.25 -1.77
C MET A 88 -2.39 30.09 -1.89
N ARG A 89 -3.45 30.26 -2.68
CA ARG A 89 -4.41 29.16 -2.92
C ARG A 89 -3.73 27.97 -3.59
N LEU A 90 -2.91 28.21 -4.61
CA LEU A 90 -2.21 27.14 -5.32
C LEU A 90 -1.17 26.44 -4.43
N ALA A 91 -0.45 27.20 -3.61
CA ALA A 91 0.42 26.72 -2.55
C ALA A 91 -0.32 25.78 -1.58
N LYS A 92 -1.48 26.22 -1.06
CA LYS A 92 -2.31 25.41 -0.17
C LYS A 92 -2.80 24.14 -0.84
N VAL A 93 -3.24 24.22 -2.10
CA VAL A 93 -3.62 23.03 -2.88
C VAL A 93 -2.45 22.06 -3.08
N ALA A 94 -1.24 22.56 -3.29
CA ALA A 94 -0.05 21.73 -3.39
C ALA A 94 0.24 20.99 -2.08
N MET A 95 0.12 21.69 -0.94
CA MET A 95 0.32 21.11 0.39
C MET A 95 -0.78 20.12 0.77
N ASP A 96 -2.06 20.47 0.57
CA ASP A 96 -3.21 19.61 0.88
C ASP A 96 -3.18 18.28 0.08
N ARG A 97 -2.66 18.33 -1.15
CA ARG A 97 -2.55 17.15 -2.04
C ARG A 97 -1.19 16.46 -1.98
N SER A 98 -0.26 16.98 -1.18
CA SER A 98 1.14 16.55 -1.16
C SER A 98 1.75 16.46 -2.58
N ASP A 99 1.46 17.44 -3.45
CA ASP A 99 1.92 17.43 -4.85
C ASP A 99 3.26 18.19 -5.00
N PRO A 100 4.39 17.48 -5.18
CA PRO A 100 5.69 18.12 -5.22
C PRO A 100 5.98 18.83 -6.55
N ASN A 101 5.31 18.45 -7.63
CA ASN A 101 5.47 19.11 -8.94
C ASN A 101 4.75 20.45 -8.94
N LEU A 102 3.56 20.48 -8.35
CA LEU A 102 2.82 21.71 -8.13
C LEU A 102 3.57 22.67 -7.19
N ALA A 103 4.09 22.15 -6.08
CA ALA A 103 4.92 22.92 -5.14
C ALA A 103 6.12 23.58 -5.85
N ARG A 104 6.79 22.86 -6.76
CA ARG A 104 7.90 23.40 -7.56
C ARG A 104 7.45 24.48 -8.53
N SER A 105 6.36 24.25 -9.27
CA SER A 105 5.81 25.26 -10.19
C SER A 105 5.43 26.56 -9.47
N VAL A 106 4.88 26.45 -8.26
CA VAL A 106 4.57 27.60 -7.40
C VAL A 106 5.84 28.33 -6.96
N LEU A 107 6.89 27.61 -6.54
CA LEU A 107 8.17 28.22 -6.17
C LEU A 107 8.91 28.86 -7.36
N GLU A 108 8.78 28.32 -8.56
CA GLU A 108 9.40 28.89 -9.77
C GLU A 108 8.67 30.17 -10.22
N THR A 109 7.35 30.20 -10.09
CA THR A 109 6.51 31.31 -10.60
C THR A 109 6.30 32.42 -9.55
N SER A 110 6.30 32.09 -8.26
CA SER A 110 5.80 32.97 -7.19
C SER A 110 6.67 32.98 -5.92
N ARG A 111 7.98 32.74 -6.06
CA ARG A 111 8.93 32.65 -4.92
C ARG A 111 8.91 33.84 -3.95
N THR A 112 8.64 35.04 -4.47
CA THR A 112 8.67 36.29 -3.70
C THR A 112 7.34 36.63 -3.03
N ILE A 113 6.30 35.84 -3.29
CA ILE A 113 4.90 36.12 -2.92
C ILE A 113 4.45 35.23 -1.75
N VAL A 114 4.95 34.00 -1.65
CA VAL A 114 4.56 33.05 -0.60
C VAL A 114 5.25 33.40 0.73
N ALA A 115 4.47 33.41 1.81
CA ALA A 115 4.91 33.78 3.15
C ALA A 115 5.91 32.76 3.76
N GLY A 116 6.74 33.22 4.71
CA GLY A 116 7.95 32.51 5.17
C GLY A 116 7.75 31.08 5.68
N ASP A 117 6.73 30.81 6.51
CA ASP A 117 6.52 29.47 7.08
C ASP A 117 5.99 28.48 6.02
N GLU A 118 5.03 28.92 5.19
CA GLU A 118 4.51 28.15 4.06
C GLU A 118 5.58 27.91 2.99
N LEU A 119 6.48 28.89 2.79
CA LEU A 119 7.62 28.77 1.88
C LEU A 119 8.59 27.67 2.33
N GLY A 120 8.78 27.50 3.65
CA GLY A 120 9.58 26.41 4.22
C GLY A 120 8.96 25.04 3.91
N THR A 121 7.67 24.87 4.17
CA THR A 121 6.94 23.64 3.90
C THR A 121 6.81 23.35 2.40
N LEU A 122 6.58 24.36 1.57
CA LEU A 122 6.57 24.23 0.11
C LEU A 122 7.95 23.94 -0.46
N ALA A 123 9.01 24.55 0.07
CA ALA A 123 10.38 24.21 -0.30
C ALA A 123 10.67 22.76 0.07
N GLN A 124 10.31 22.33 1.29
CA GLN A 124 10.44 20.95 1.73
C GLN A 124 9.64 20.01 0.82
N LEU A 125 8.39 20.33 0.47
CA LEU A 125 7.53 19.54 -0.41
C LEU A 125 8.07 19.50 -1.86
N ALA A 126 8.52 20.64 -2.40
CA ALA A 126 9.14 20.73 -3.72
C ALA A 126 10.49 20.00 -3.80
N THR A 127 11.21 19.92 -2.67
CA THR A 127 12.40 19.08 -2.50
C THR A 127 12.06 17.62 -2.23
N SER A 128 10.93 17.32 -1.61
CA SER A 128 10.49 15.95 -1.29
C SER A 128 10.14 15.17 -2.57
N GLY A 129 9.55 15.81 -3.58
CA GLY A 129 9.51 15.25 -4.94
C GLY A 129 10.60 15.77 -5.87
N GLY A 130 11.72 16.20 -5.29
CA GLY A 130 12.83 16.87 -5.95
C GLY A 130 14.13 16.06 -5.99
N ARG A 131 14.03 14.73 -5.99
CA ARG A 131 14.94 13.70 -6.55
C ARG A 131 14.80 12.49 -5.64
N ALA A 132 14.02 11.49 -6.03
CA ALA A 132 14.49 10.14 -5.74
C ALA A 132 15.92 10.05 -6.30
N PRO A 133 16.94 9.69 -5.51
CA PRO A 133 18.19 9.18 -6.00
C PRO A 133 17.92 8.28 -7.18
N ARG A 134 18.44 8.78 -8.29
CA ARG A 134 18.33 8.18 -9.60
C ARG A 134 19.42 7.13 -9.62
N ILE A 135 19.13 6.04 -8.95
CA ILE A 135 19.99 4.90 -8.81
C ILE A 135 19.05 3.73 -9.06
N VAL A 136 19.23 3.05 -10.18
CA VAL A 136 18.61 1.75 -10.39
C VAL A 136 19.77 0.78 -10.36
N SER A 137 19.92 0.12 -9.23
CA SER A 137 20.92 -0.92 -9.03
C SER A 137 20.21 -2.24 -8.81
N ALA A 138 20.90 -3.38 -8.93
CA ALA A 138 20.31 -4.68 -8.61
C ALA A 138 20.12 -4.86 -7.09
N ARG A 139 19.23 -4.05 -6.52
CA ARG A 139 18.90 -3.99 -5.12
C ARG A 139 17.40 -4.14 -4.94
N VAL A 140 17.04 -4.92 -3.94
CA VAL A 140 15.65 -5.16 -3.54
C VAL A 140 15.42 -4.47 -2.22
N GLY A 141 14.49 -3.53 -2.19
CA GLY A 141 14.04 -2.91 -0.95
C GLY A 141 13.06 -3.82 -0.24
N TRP A 142 13.18 -3.92 1.08
CA TRP A 142 12.29 -4.71 1.91
C TRP A 142 11.82 -3.86 3.08
N ILE A 143 10.52 -3.67 3.20
CA ILE A 143 9.92 -2.99 4.35
C ILE A 143 9.71 -4.01 5.44
N ALA A 144 10.29 -3.80 6.62
CA ALA A 144 9.96 -4.51 7.84
C ALA A 144 9.01 -3.64 8.65
N GLU A 145 7.87 -4.17 9.08
CA GLU A 145 6.93 -3.42 9.92
C GLU A 145 6.92 -3.99 11.33
N THR A 146 7.04 -3.12 12.34
CA THR A 146 7.00 -3.49 13.76
C THR A 146 5.85 -2.80 14.52
N ALA A 147 4.95 -2.13 13.80
CA ALA A 147 3.87 -1.32 14.35
C ALA A 147 2.90 -2.06 15.29
N SER A 148 2.71 -3.37 15.08
CA SER A 148 1.93 -4.22 15.98
C SER A 148 2.58 -5.59 16.13
N ARG A 149 2.20 -6.35 17.17
CA ARG A 149 2.73 -7.72 17.36
C ARG A 149 2.37 -8.66 16.20
N SER A 150 1.18 -8.52 15.61
CA SER A 150 0.79 -9.32 14.44
C SER A 150 1.60 -8.92 13.20
N LEU A 151 1.74 -7.62 12.92
CA LEU A 151 2.54 -7.13 11.80
C LEU A 151 4.01 -7.47 11.95
N GLY A 152 4.59 -7.26 13.14
CA GLY A 152 5.96 -7.65 13.48
C GLY A 152 6.22 -9.13 13.29
N GLY A 153 5.26 -9.99 13.67
CA GLY A 153 5.34 -11.43 13.44
C GLY A 153 5.36 -11.78 11.95
N ARG A 154 4.42 -11.26 11.16
CA ARG A 154 4.35 -11.48 9.70
C ARG A 154 5.60 -10.98 8.97
N SER A 155 6.01 -9.75 9.32
CA SER A 155 7.22 -9.09 8.81
C SER A 155 8.48 -9.92 9.08
N ALA A 156 8.71 -10.32 10.34
CA ALA A 156 9.87 -11.12 10.71
C ALA A 156 9.88 -12.49 10.02
N GLN A 157 8.72 -13.15 9.91
CA GLN A 157 8.59 -14.42 9.20
C GLN A 157 8.93 -14.27 7.70
N ALA A 158 8.41 -13.23 7.05
CA ALA A 158 8.69 -12.99 5.63
C ALA A 158 10.15 -12.65 5.38
N VAL A 159 10.76 -11.78 6.21
CA VAL A 159 12.20 -11.48 6.14
C VAL A 159 13.03 -12.75 6.34
N ALA A 160 12.66 -13.61 7.29
CA ALA A 160 13.37 -14.88 7.50
C ALA A 160 13.34 -15.80 6.27
N GLY A 161 12.21 -15.86 5.56
CA GLY A 161 12.11 -16.55 4.27
C GLY A 161 12.95 -15.90 3.18
N ALA A 162 12.94 -14.57 3.10
CA ALA A 162 13.72 -13.81 2.12
C ALA A 162 15.23 -13.99 2.29
N LEU A 163 15.69 -14.04 3.54
CA LEU A 163 17.09 -14.29 3.90
C LEU A 163 17.56 -15.69 3.49
N GLU A 164 16.67 -16.63 3.13
CA GLU A 164 17.09 -17.90 2.54
C GLU A 164 17.68 -17.71 1.13
N VAL A 165 17.16 -16.74 0.39
CA VAL A 165 17.52 -16.43 -1.00
C VAL A 165 18.71 -15.47 -1.05
N PHE A 166 18.67 -14.41 -0.24
CA PHE A 166 19.73 -13.38 -0.19
C PHE A 166 20.86 -13.73 0.79
N LYS A 167 21.11 -15.02 1.06
CA LYS A 167 22.21 -15.43 1.95
C LYS A 167 23.52 -14.84 1.41
N PRO A 168 24.30 -14.12 2.22
CA PRO A 168 25.66 -13.77 1.82
C PRO A 168 26.41 -15.08 1.62
N ASP A 169 26.85 -15.31 0.39
CA ASP A 169 27.61 -16.51 0.05
C ASP A 169 28.87 -16.54 0.91
N ARG A 170 28.93 -17.47 1.88
CA ARG A 170 30.14 -17.69 2.70
C ARG A 170 31.19 -18.49 1.93
N THR A 171 30.91 -18.94 0.71
CA THR A 171 31.93 -19.46 -0.18
C THR A 171 32.51 -18.33 -1.04
N LEU A 172 33.39 -17.55 -0.44
CA LEU A 172 34.47 -16.91 -1.19
C LEU A 172 35.29 -18.03 -1.85
N ASP A 173 34.91 -18.37 -3.07
CA ASP A 173 35.65 -19.24 -3.96
C ASP A 173 36.97 -18.52 -4.31
N LEU A 174 38.00 -18.75 -3.50
CA LEU A 174 39.38 -18.26 -3.68
C LEU A 174 40.07 -18.92 -4.90
N GLY A 175 39.37 -19.17 -6.00
CA GLY A 175 39.91 -20.03 -7.06
C GLY A 175 39.35 -19.90 -8.48
N SER A 176 38.17 -19.31 -8.71
CA SER A 176 37.62 -19.21 -10.07
C SER A 176 37.78 -17.80 -10.63
N GLY A 177 38.76 -17.62 -11.53
CA GLY A 177 39.09 -16.36 -12.21
C GLY A 177 38.05 -15.85 -13.22
N GLN A 178 36.75 -16.01 -12.94
CA GLN A 178 35.69 -15.28 -13.66
C GLN A 178 35.34 -14.02 -12.85
N PRO A 179 35.11 -12.87 -13.52
CA PRO A 179 34.53 -11.72 -12.85
C PRO A 179 33.12 -12.12 -12.36
N THR A 180 33.01 -12.48 -11.09
CA THR A 180 31.73 -12.72 -10.44
C THR A 180 30.99 -11.39 -10.41
N VAL A 181 29.89 -11.29 -11.16
CA VAL A 181 28.98 -10.15 -11.00
C VAL A 181 28.42 -10.24 -9.58
N ASP A 182 28.62 -9.20 -8.77
CA ASP A 182 28.12 -9.17 -7.39
C ASP A 182 26.63 -9.51 -7.37
N PRO A 183 26.17 -10.46 -6.53
CA PRO A 183 24.77 -10.86 -6.50
C PRO A 183 23.85 -9.70 -6.09
N PRO A 184 22.56 -9.72 -6.47
CA PRO A 184 21.60 -8.74 -5.99
C PRO A 184 21.56 -8.65 -4.46
N VAL A 185 21.44 -7.43 -3.93
CA VAL A 185 21.45 -7.18 -2.48
C VAL A 185 20.07 -6.78 -1.99
N MET A 186 19.67 -7.32 -0.84
CA MET A 186 18.46 -6.89 -0.13
C MET A 186 18.80 -5.75 0.84
N ILE A 187 18.04 -4.65 0.79
CA ILE A 187 18.08 -3.55 1.74
C ILE A 187 16.83 -3.61 2.60
N LEU A 188 17.02 -3.74 3.91
CA LEU A 188 15.92 -3.75 4.87
C LEU A 188 15.72 -2.34 5.47
N ARG A 189 14.47 -1.86 5.51
CA ARG A 189 14.07 -0.64 6.24
C ARG A 189 12.93 -0.96 7.18
N ASP A 190 13.10 -0.57 8.45
CA ASP A 190 12.07 -0.78 9.48
C ASP A 190 11.10 0.40 9.50
N VAL A 191 9.83 0.09 9.74
CA VAL A 191 8.74 1.04 9.98
C VAL A 191 8.29 0.82 11.43
N PRO A 192 8.81 1.62 12.39
CA PRO A 192 8.42 1.51 13.78
C PRO A 192 6.95 1.95 13.98
N PRO A 193 6.34 1.66 15.13
CA PRO A 193 4.94 2.01 15.41
C PRO A 193 4.58 3.48 15.19
N ASP A 194 5.50 4.39 15.52
CA ASP A 194 5.31 5.84 15.37
C ASP A 194 6.00 6.38 14.10
N GLY A 195 6.53 5.50 13.26
CA GLY A 195 7.28 5.84 12.06
C GLY A 195 6.40 6.03 10.84
N SER A 196 6.84 6.88 9.92
CA SER A 196 6.18 7.08 8.63
C SER A 196 6.59 5.99 7.64
N ARG A 197 5.62 5.19 7.17
CA ARG A 197 5.86 4.23 6.07
C ARG A 197 6.32 4.94 4.80
N GLN A 198 5.80 6.15 4.55
CA GLN A 198 6.20 6.98 3.41
C GLN A 198 7.69 7.35 3.48
N GLU A 199 8.20 7.75 4.65
CA GLU A 199 9.62 8.07 4.83
C GLU A 199 10.51 6.85 4.57
N ALA A 200 10.13 5.67 5.07
CA ALA A 200 10.89 4.44 4.82
C ALA A 200 10.90 4.04 3.33
N LEU A 201 9.78 4.26 2.61
CA LEU A 201 9.70 4.03 1.17
C LEU A 201 10.55 5.02 0.39
N ASP A 202 10.52 6.28 0.80
CA ASP A 202 11.37 7.32 0.23
C ASP A 202 12.84 6.96 0.46
N ASP A 203 13.26 6.59 1.67
CA ASP A 203 14.63 6.16 1.95
C ASP A 203 15.08 4.98 1.06
N LEU A 204 14.23 3.96 0.88
CA LEU A 204 14.50 2.86 -0.04
C LEU A 204 14.68 3.35 -1.49
N ALA A 205 13.78 4.23 -1.96
CA ALA A 205 13.92 4.83 -3.27
C ALA A 205 15.20 5.68 -3.36
N HIS A 206 15.61 6.30 -2.25
CA HIS A 206 16.86 7.06 -2.13
C HIS A 206 18.12 6.19 -2.14
N GLU A 207 18.01 4.93 -1.76
CA GLU A 207 19.12 3.97 -1.86
C GLU A 207 19.21 3.27 -3.21
N GLY A 208 18.26 3.56 -4.09
CA GLY A 208 18.28 3.09 -5.46
C GLY A 208 17.82 1.67 -5.66
N VAL A 209 16.85 1.25 -4.86
CA VAL A 209 16.21 -0.05 -5.02
C VAL A 209 15.46 -0.09 -6.36
N SER A 210 15.51 -1.24 -7.00
CA SER A 210 14.83 -1.51 -8.27
C SER A 210 13.37 -1.92 -8.07
N LEU A 211 13.08 -2.55 -6.94
CA LEU A 211 11.75 -2.97 -6.53
C LEU A 211 11.65 -3.01 -5.01
N ILE A 212 10.42 -2.97 -4.49
CA ILE A 212 10.13 -3.04 -3.05
C ILE A 212 9.26 -4.25 -2.74
N VAL A 213 9.51 -4.92 -1.62
CA VAL A 213 8.65 -5.99 -1.07
C VAL A 213 8.08 -5.56 0.29
N GLY A 214 6.79 -5.77 0.50
CA GLY A 214 6.11 -5.42 1.75
C GLY A 214 4.60 -5.67 1.73
N GLY A 215 3.84 -4.91 2.53
CA GLY A 215 2.39 -5.02 2.61
C GLY A 215 1.91 -6.28 3.35
N TYR A 216 2.09 -6.30 4.67
CA TYR A 216 1.75 -7.44 5.55
C TYR A 216 0.30 -7.44 6.05
N ASP A 217 -0.44 -6.39 5.73
CA ASP A 217 -1.87 -6.26 5.92
C ASP A 217 -2.47 -5.46 4.74
N PRO A 218 -3.80 -5.39 4.63
CA PRO A 218 -4.45 -4.71 3.52
C PRO A 218 -4.13 -3.21 3.42
N THR A 219 -3.96 -2.53 4.56
CA THR A 219 -3.69 -1.08 4.62
C THR A 219 -2.28 -0.77 4.13
N GLY A 220 -1.27 -1.42 4.71
CA GLY A 220 0.13 -1.28 4.29
C GLY A 220 0.36 -1.74 2.86
N ALA A 221 -0.37 -2.77 2.39
CA ALA A 221 -0.35 -3.16 0.98
C ALA A 221 -0.95 -2.09 0.07
N ALA A 222 -2.03 -1.41 0.47
CA ALA A 222 -2.63 -0.31 -0.29
C ALA A 222 -1.71 0.91 -0.36
N GLU A 223 -1.07 1.27 0.75
CA GLU A 223 -0.07 2.36 0.79
C GLU A 223 1.13 2.06 -0.10
N LEU A 224 1.69 0.85 -0.01
CA LEU A 224 2.81 0.43 -0.87
C LEU A 224 2.39 0.38 -2.35
N ALA A 225 1.18 -0.09 -2.66
CA ALA A 225 0.67 -0.07 -4.03
C ALA A 225 0.53 1.37 -4.56
N ALA A 226 -0.03 2.28 -3.78
CA ALA A 226 -0.16 3.68 -4.16
C ALA A 226 1.22 4.33 -4.39
N TYR A 227 2.19 4.03 -3.52
CA TYR A 227 3.58 4.47 -3.70
C TYR A 227 4.19 3.92 -4.99
N ALA A 228 4.04 2.61 -5.23
CA ALA A 228 4.55 1.92 -6.41
C ALA A 228 4.01 2.53 -7.72
N GLU A 229 2.70 2.77 -7.79
CA GLU A 229 2.07 3.36 -8.98
C GLU A 229 2.50 4.83 -9.19
N SER A 230 2.55 5.63 -8.13
CA SER A 230 2.93 7.06 -8.22
C SER A 230 4.41 7.28 -8.55
N HIS A 231 5.29 6.39 -8.08
CA HIS A 231 6.73 6.49 -8.31
C HIS A 231 7.21 5.62 -9.46
N SER A 232 6.31 4.89 -10.13
CA SER A 232 6.66 3.91 -11.17
C SER A 232 7.69 2.88 -10.70
N LEU A 233 7.60 2.44 -9.45
CA LEU A 233 8.54 1.51 -8.82
C LEU A 233 7.85 0.17 -8.61
N ALA A 234 8.42 -0.93 -9.11
CA ALA A 234 7.79 -2.23 -8.97
C ALA A 234 7.67 -2.64 -7.50
N ALA A 235 6.52 -3.14 -7.08
CA ALA A 235 6.28 -3.60 -5.72
C ALA A 235 5.66 -5.00 -5.69
N VAL A 236 6.14 -5.84 -4.78
CA VAL A 236 5.54 -7.14 -4.44
C VAL A 236 4.81 -7.02 -3.11
N LEU A 237 3.50 -7.23 -3.14
CA LEU A 237 2.60 -7.13 -1.99
C LEU A 237 2.35 -8.53 -1.42
N LEU A 238 2.60 -8.72 -0.13
CA LEU A 238 2.42 -10.02 0.54
C LEU A 238 0.97 -10.28 0.98
N VAL A 239 0.09 -9.28 0.84
CA VAL A 239 -1.36 -9.34 1.05
C VAL A 239 -2.04 -8.48 -0.01
N ALA A 240 -3.29 -8.76 -0.37
CA ALA A 240 -4.07 -7.92 -1.26
C ALA A 240 -4.34 -6.52 -0.66
N PRO A 241 -4.14 -5.43 -1.43
CA PRO A 241 -4.41 -4.07 -0.99
C PRO A 241 -5.92 -3.80 -0.88
N VAL A 242 -6.31 -3.05 0.16
CA VAL A 242 -7.68 -2.52 0.31
C VAL A 242 -7.62 -1.01 0.59
N PRO A 243 -8.13 -0.15 -0.32
CA PRO A 243 -8.73 -0.49 -1.61
C PRO A 243 -7.69 -1.00 -2.62
N ALA A 244 -8.14 -1.82 -3.57
CA ALA A 244 -7.28 -2.24 -4.68
C ALA A 244 -7.05 -1.06 -5.65
N PRO A 245 -5.84 -0.94 -6.23
CA PRO A 245 -5.57 0.08 -7.24
C PRO A 245 -6.43 -0.14 -8.49
N ALA A 246 -6.97 0.93 -9.07
CA ALA A 246 -7.85 0.84 -10.24
C ALA A 246 -7.16 0.27 -11.50
N ASN A 247 -5.86 0.56 -11.67
CA ASN A 247 -5.03 0.08 -12.78
C ASN A 247 -3.63 -0.29 -12.26
N PRO A 248 -3.43 -1.50 -11.69
CA PRO A 248 -2.14 -1.90 -11.16
C PRO A 248 -1.12 -2.11 -12.30
N ARG A 249 -0.15 -1.20 -12.43
CA ARG A 249 0.94 -1.33 -13.41
C ARG A 249 2.23 -1.79 -12.75
N PHE A 250 2.51 -1.27 -11.56
CA PHE A 250 3.74 -1.52 -10.81
C PHE A 250 3.52 -2.40 -9.57
N SER A 251 2.27 -2.64 -9.19
CA SER A 251 1.91 -3.45 -8.02
C SER A 251 1.62 -4.90 -8.39
N PHE A 252 2.25 -5.84 -7.69
CA PHE A 252 2.08 -7.28 -7.87
C PHE A 252 1.66 -7.94 -6.54
N VAL A 253 0.45 -8.48 -6.49
CA VAL A 253 -0.05 -9.20 -5.31
C VAL A 253 0.51 -10.61 -5.32
N LEU A 254 1.54 -10.83 -4.51
CA LEU A 254 2.01 -12.16 -4.23
C LEU A 254 1.04 -12.85 -3.29
N GLY A 255 0.58 -12.26 -2.18
CA GLY A 255 -0.25 -12.91 -1.16
C GLY A 255 -1.64 -13.43 -1.57
N GLU A 256 -2.50 -13.75 -0.61
CA GLU A 256 -3.89 -14.07 -0.89
C GLU A 256 -4.57 -12.87 -1.60
N PRO A 257 -5.25 -13.11 -2.74
CA PRO A 257 -5.69 -12.06 -3.65
C PRO A 257 -6.94 -11.31 -3.18
N GLU A 258 -7.63 -11.86 -2.19
CA GLU A 258 -8.88 -11.32 -1.68
C GLU A 258 -8.84 -11.15 -0.16
N PRO A 259 -9.53 -10.12 0.38
CA PRO A 259 -9.76 -9.99 1.80
C PRO A 259 -10.40 -11.25 2.40
N ALA A 260 -10.05 -11.53 3.65
CA ALA A 260 -10.51 -12.69 4.40
C ALA A 260 -12.05 -12.80 4.52
N TRP A 261 -12.83 -11.75 4.27
CA TRP A 261 -14.31 -11.80 4.27
C TRP A 261 -14.94 -12.07 2.90
N THR A 262 -14.24 -11.81 1.80
CA THR A 262 -14.78 -12.06 0.45
C THR A 262 -14.23 -13.33 -0.18
N ASN A 263 -13.22 -13.96 0.42
CA ASN A 263 -12.54 -15.12 -0.13
C ASN A 263 -13.53 -16.23 -0.58
N PRO A 264 -13.70 -16.47 -1.90
CA PRO A 264 -14.61 -17.45 -2.44
C PRO A 264 -14.14 -18.87 -2.13
N THR A 265 -12.86 -19.06 -1.78
CA THR A 265 -12.29 -20.37 -1.46
C THR A 265 -12.74 -20.82 -0.08
N ALA A 266 -12.75 -19.92 0.90
CA ALA A 266 -13.37 -20.18 2.19
C ALA A 266 -14.89 -20.39 2.08
N SER A 267 -15.56 -19.59 1.24
CA SER A 267 -17.00 -19.74 0.97
C SER A 267 -17.31 -21.11 0.32
N ARG A 268 -16.44 -21.61 -0.56
CA ARG A 268 -16.55 -22.97 -1.13
C ARG A 268 -16.28 -24.05 -0.09
N ALA A 269 -15.33 -23.84 0.82
CA ALA A 269 -15.04 -24.80 1.89
C ALA A 269 -16.26 -25.00 2.83
N THR A 270 -17.05 -23.95 3.06
CA THR A 270 -18.30 -24.03 3.82
C THR A 270 -19.53 -24.30 2.98
N SER A 271 -19.48 -24.24 1.65
CA SER A 271 -20.66 -24.41 0.78
C SER A 271 -21.40 -25.74 0.94
N GLN A 272 -20.77 -26.74 1.56
CA GLN A 272 -21.40 -28.01 1.92
C GLN A 272 -22.18 -27.97 3.25
N VAL A 273 -22.15 -26.84 3.93
CA VAL A 273 -22.79 -26.56 5.22
C VAL A 273 -23.73 -25.37 5.02
N ASP A 274 -24.89 -25.43 5.69
CA ASP A 274 -25.82 -24.32 5.72
C ASP A 274 -25.11 -23.05 6.25
N PRO A 275 -25.19 -21.89 5.58
CA PRO A 275 -24.63 -20.63 6.07
C PRO A 275 -25.00 -20.33 7.52
N GLU A 276 -26.23 -20.65 7.96
CA GLU A 276 -26.70 -20.44 9.35
C GLU A 276 -26.05 -21.41 10.36
N LYS A 277 -25.40 -22.46 9.87
CA LYS A 277 -24.64 -23.43 10.67
C LYS A 277 -23.14 -23.32 10.45
N SER A 278 -22.67 -22.25 9.83
CA SER A 278 -21.26 -21.97 9.62
C SER A 278 -20.86 -20.65 10.29
N ALA A 279 -19.88 -20.69 11.17
CA ALA A 279 -19.30 -19.46 11.73
C ALA A 279 -18.05 -19.06 10.95
N ARG A 280 -17.84 -17.77 10.76
CA ARG A 280 -16.66 -17.24 10.06
C ARG A 280 -15.94 -16.22 10.92
N ILE A 281 -14.63 -16.38 10.99
CA ILE A 281 -13.75 -15.58 11.83
C ILE A 281 -12.61 -15.07 10.97
N ALA A 282 -12.41 -13.75 10.93
CA ALA A 282 -11.37 -13.14 10.11
C ALA A 282 -10.87 -11.82 10.71
N VAL A 283 -9.80 -11.27 10.14
CA VAL A 283 -9.26 -9.94 10.52
C VAL A 283 -10.17 -8.83 9.98
N GLY A 284 -10.31 -7.76 10.74
CA GLY A 284 -11.08 -6.59 10.37
C GLY A 284 -12.53 -6.64 10.84
N GLU A 285 -13.31 -5.66 10.41
CA GLU A 285 -14.72 -5.55 10.77
C GLU A 285 -15.53 -6.67 10.08
N PRO A 286 -16.29 -7.48 10.83
CA PRO A 286 -17.11 -8.51 10.24
C PRO A 286 -18.25 -7.89 9.41
N PRO A 287 -18.64 -8.50 8.28
CA PRO A 287 -19.83 -8.07 7.55
C PRO A 287 -21.08 -8.28 8.41
N ASP A 288 -22.16 -7.60 8.05
CA ASP A 288 -23.49 -7.80 8.64
C ASP A 288 -24.10 -9.15 8.20
N GLN A 289 -23.47 -10.22 8.66
CA GLN A 289 -23.84 -11.60 8.40
C GLN A 289 -23.94 -12.36 9.72
N PRO A 290 -24.92 -13.27 9.87
CA PRO A 290 -25.01 -14.10 11.06
C PRO A 290 -23.72 -14.91 11.23
N LEU A 291 -23.30 -15.08 12.48
CA LEU A 291 -22.12 -15.87 12.86
C LEU A 291 -20.78 -15.41 12.25
N ALA A 292 -20.67 -14.14 11.84
CA ALA A 292 -19.41 -13.50 11.46
C ALA A 292 -18.77 -12.77 12.65
N TYR A 293 -17.47 -12.99 12.88
CA TYR A 293 -16.74 -12.42 14.01
C TYR A 293 -15.33 -11.94 13.65
N GLY A 294 -14.95 -10.75 14.11
CA GLY A 294 -13.59 -10.25 13.99
C GLY A 294 -12.61 -10.94 14.96
N CYS A 295 -11.36 -11.12 14.56
CA CYS A 295 -10.31 -11.68 15.41
C CYS A 295 -10.00 -10.84 16.65
N ASP A 296 -10.25 -9.53 16.63
CA ASP A 296 -9.99 -8.61 17.75
C ASP A 296 -11.04 -8.68 18.86
N ARG A 297 -12.01 -9.59 18.74
CA ARG A 297 -13.06 -9.80 19.74
C ARG A 297 -12.46 -10.20 21.08
N LYS A 298 -12.95 -9.55 22.15
CA LYS A 298 -12.60 -9.86 23.53
C LYS A 298 -13.79 -10.53 24.22
N ALA A 299 -13.49 -11.32 25.26
CA ALA A 299 -14.52 -11.86 26.13
C ALA A 299 -15.33 -10.72 26.77
N ALA A 300 -16.65 -10.87 26.83
CA ALA A 300 -17.52 -9.84 27.38
C ALA A 300 -17.34 -9.71 28.90
N ARG A 301 -16.99 -10.80 29.59
CA ARG A 301 -16.71 -10.84 31.02
C ARG A 301 -15.52 -11.73 31.34
N ILE A 302 -14.91 -11.48 32.51
CA ILE A 302 -13.86 -12.35 33.06
C ILE A 302 -14.44 -13.76 33.27
N GLY A 303 -13.76 -14.77 32.75
CA GLY A 303 -14.18 -16.17 32.82
C GLY A 303 -15.07 -16.63 31.66
N GLU A 304 -15.46 -15.74 30.75
CA GLU A 304 -16.12 -16.12 29.50
C GLU A 304 -15.11 -16.34 28.37
N THR A 305 -15.51 -17.12 27.36
CA THR A 305 -14.77 -17.30 26.12
C THR A 305 -14.80 -16.03 25.27
N ALA A 306 -13.74 -15.77 24.50
CA ALA A 306 -13.71 -14.61 23.60
C ALA A 306 -14.76 -14.74 22.48
N PHE A 307 -14.90 -15.96 21.97
CA PHE A 307 -15.88 -16.33 20.97
C PHE A 307 -17.10 -17.02 21.62
N PRO A 308 -18.30 -16.92 21.01
CA PRO A 308 -19.54 -17.46 21.59
C PRO A 308 -19.67 -18.98 21.40
N ALA A 309 -18.66 -19.75 21.81
CA ALA A 309 -18.57 -21.20 21.62
C ALA A 309 -19.74 -21.97 22.26
N THR A 310 -20.23 -21.52 23.42
CA THR A 310 -21.44 -22.10 24.06
C THR A 310 -22.69 -21.88 23.21
N ALA A 311 -22.83 -20.70 22.60
CA ALA A 311 -23.96 -20.40 21.72
C ALA A 311 -23.88 -21.25 20.44
N TRP A 312 -22.71 -21.35 19.81
CA TRP A 312 -22.49 -22.22 18.65
C TRP A 312 -22.85 -23.68 18.91
N LYS A 313 -22.50 -24.19 20.10
CA LYS A 313 -22.88 -25.54 20.54
C LYS A 313 -24.41 -25.69 20.63
N SER A 314 -25.10 -24.71 21.21
CA SER A 314 -26.57 -24.74 21.33
C SER A 314 -27.29 -24.58 19.98
N GLN A 315 -26.69 -23.83 19.06
CA GLN A 315 -27.18 -23.59 17.70
C GLN A 315 -26.78 -24.70 16.72
N ALA A 316 -26.06 -25.73 17.19
CA ALA A 316 -25.57 -26.83 16.38
C ALA A 316 -24.76 -26.37 15.14
N VAL A 317 -23.87 -25.40 15.32
CA VAL A 317 -22.92 -24.99 14.27
C VAL A 317 -22.09 -26.19 13.83
N GLU A 318 -22.03 -26.45 12.54
CA GLU A 318 -21.38 -27.64 11.98
C GLU A 318 -19.95 -27.34 11.53
N ALA A 319 -19.68 -26.10 11.11
CA ALA A 319 -18.37 -25.67 10.64
C ALA A 319 -17.97 -24.28 11.16
N ILE A 320 -16.67 -24.10 11.38
CA ILE A 320 -16.06 -22.83 11.76
C ILE A 320 -14.87 -22.57 10.87
N VAL A 321 -14.89 -21.48 10.10
CA VAL A 321 -13.77 -21.03 9.28
C VAL A 321 -13.01 -19.93 10.00
N VAL A 322 -11.68 -20.07 10.06
CA VAL A 322 -10.79 -19.05 10.62
C VAL A 322 -9.79 -18.59 9.55
N GLU A 323 -10.02 -17.41 8.99
CA GLU A 323 -9.16 -16.73 8.00
C GLU A 323 -8.45 -15.54 8.65
N GLY A 324 -7.41 -15.84 9.41
CA GLY A 324 -6.68 -14.82 10.15
C GLY A 324 -5.40 -15.35 10.79
N PRO A 325 -4.81 -14.59 11.71
CA PRO A 325 -3.53 -14.93 12.31
C PRO A 325 -3.63 -16.13 13.25
N ALA A 326 -2.51 -16.84 13.41
CA ALA A 326 -2.40 -18.03 14.24
C ALA A 326 -2.84 -17.83 15.70
N TRP A 327 -2.70 -16.62 16.27
CA TRP A 327 -3.17 -16.34 17.63
C TRP A 327 -4.70 -16.36 17.72
N CYS A 328 -5.39 -15.87 16.70
CA CYS A 328 -6.86 -15.84 16.64
C CYS A 328 -7.40 -17.27 16.56
N ALA A 329 -6.82 -18.09 15.67
CA ALA A 329 -7.16 -19.50 15.57
C ALA A 329 -6.88 -20.28 16.87
N ARG A 330 -5.76 -20.02 17.57
CA ARG A 330 -5.49 -20.62 18.88
C ARG A 330 -6.56 -20.27 19.91
N GLN A 331 -7.00 -19.01 19.96
CA GLN A 331 -8.06 -18.59 20.86
C GLN A 331 -9.39 -19.29 20.55
N VAL A 332 -9.76 -19.41 19.27
CA VAL A 332 -10.97 -20.14 18.84
C VAL A 332 -10.90 -21.60 19.29
N LEU A 333 -9.79 -22.29 18.99
CA LEU A 333 -9.60 -23.69 19.38
C LEU A 333 -9.63 -23.88 20.91
N GLN A 334 -9.05 -22.94 21.66
CA GLN A 334 -9.09 -22.94 23.12
C GLN A 334 -10.52 -22.76 23.68
N ASP A 335 -11.30 -21.85 23.09
CA ASP A 335 -12.69 -21.60 23.49
C ASP A 335 -13.56 -22.84 23.21
N LEU A 336 -13.39 -23.47 22.04
CA LEU A 336 -14.06 -24.72 21.66
C LEU A 336 -13.74 -25.88 22.61
N HIS A 337 -12.46 -26.03 22.97
CA HIS A 337 -12.01 -27.04 23.92
C HIS A 337 -12.61 -26.82 25.31
N THR A 338 -12.64 -25.55 25.77
CA THR A 338 -13.22 -25.16 27.07
C THR A 338 -14.67 -25.62 27.22
N VAL A 339 -15.47 -25.50 26.15
CA VAL A 339 -16.90 -25.88 26.17
C VAL A 339 -17.17 -27.32 25.69
N ARG A 340 -16.10 -28.09 25.41
CA ARG A 340 -16.14 -29.45 24.84
C ARG A 340 -17.06 -29.51 23.62
N PHE A 341 -16.76 -28.70 22.61
CA PHE A 341 -17.48 -28.62 21.35
C PHE A 341 -16.47 -28.76 20.21
N PHE A 342 -16.70 -29.71 19.30
CA PHE A 342 -15.73 -30.10 18.27
C PHE A 342 -16.38 -30.09 16.88
N PRO A 343 -16.82 -28.92 16.37
CA PRO A 343 -17.29 -28.79 14.99
C PRO A 343 -16.13 -28.96 14.01
N ARG A 344 -16.42 -29.04 12.71
CA ARG A 344 -15.37 -29.00 11.69
C ARG A 344 -14.73 -27.61 11.70
N VAL A 345 -13.43 -27.53 12.00
CA VAL A 345 -12.69 -26.27 12.00
C VAL A 345 -11.81 -26.20 10.77
N LEU A 346 -12.01 -25.18 9.94
CA LEU A 346 -11.29 -24.92 8.70
C LEU A 346 -10.35 -23.73 8.94
N LEU A 347 -9.05 -23.99 9.06
CA LEU A 347 -8.03 -22.97 9.28
C LEU A 347 -7.48 -22.50 7.93
N GLY A 348 -7.51 -21.19 7.67
CA GLY A 348 -6.87 -20.56 6.51
C GLY A 348 -5.34 -20.63 6.54
N LEU A 349 -4.68 -20.10 5.51
CA LEU A 349 -3.24 -20.30 5.28
C LEU A 349 -2.35 -19.78 6.40
N GLU A 350 -2.70 -18.67 7.04
CA GLU A 350 -1.96 -18.18 8.23
C GLU A 350 -2.43 -18.88 9.52
N ALA A 351 -3.75 -19.03 9.69
CA ALA A 351 -4.38 -19.67 10.85
C ALA A 351 -3.90 -21.12 11.08
N ARG A 352 -3.46 -21.78 10.02
CA ARG A 352 -2.98 -23.17 10.00
C ARG A 352 -1.86 -23.46 11.00
N GLU A 353 -1.09 -22.44 11.40
CA GLU A 353 0.00 -22.55 12.38
C GLU A 353 -0.53 -22.81 13.80
N ALA A 354 -1.83 -22.57 14.04
CA ALA A 354 -2.50 -22.88 15.30
C ALA A 354 -2.94 -24.35 15.41
N ALA A 355 -2.85 -25.13 14.33
CA ALA A 355 -3.41 -26.47 14.30
C ALA A 355 -2.68 -27.39 15.30
N PRO A 356 -3.40 -28.09 16.19
CA PRO A 356 -2.80 -29.05 17.10
C PRO A 356 -2.29 -30.27 16.31
N PRO A 357 -1.28 -31.02 16.78
CA PRO A 357 -0.68 -32.12 16.01
C PRO A 357 -1.64 -33.29 15.70
N SER A 358 -2.72 -33.47 16.44
CA SER A 358 -3.69 -34.55 16.22
C SER A 358 -5.11 -34.08 16.56
N ALA A 359 -5.86 -33.66 15.54
CA ALA A 359 -7.26 -33.29 15.67
C ALA A 359 -8.02 -33.57 14.36
N ASP A 360 -8.81 -34.64 14.35
CA ASP A 360 -9.55 -35.12 13.17
C ASP A 360 -10.64 -34.14 12.71
N HIS A 361 -11.08 -33.24 13.59
CA HIS A 361 -12.06 -32.20 13.27
C HIS A 361 -11.41 -30.92 12.74
N VAL A 362 -10.07 -30.83 12.69
CA VAL A 362 -9.33 -29.65 12.22
C VAL A 362 -8.77 -29.92 10.83
N PHE A 363 -9.15 -29.04 9.91
CA PHE A 363 -8.70 -29.00 8.53
C PHE A 363 -7.87 -27.74 8.32
N VAL A 364 -6.80 -27.85 7.55
CA VAL A 364 -5.82 -26.79 7.34
C VAL A 364 -5.72 -26.48 5.85
N ALA A 365 -5.71 -25.20 5.52
CA ALA A 365 -5.48 -24.74 4.17
C ALA A 365 -4.03 -25.01 3.74
N THR A 366 -3.87 -25.47 2.51
CA THR A 366 -2.60 -25.71 1.83
C THR A 366 -2.67 -25.19 0.40
N CYS A 367 -1.51 -24.91 -0.17
CA CYS A 367 -1.35 -24.45 -1.54
C CYS A 367 0.07 -24.76 -2.05
N GLY A 368 0.21 -24.92 -3.36
CA GLY A 368 1.51 -25.15 -4.00
C GLY A 368 2.26 -26.32 -3.37
N HIS A 369 3.50 -26.05 -2.96
CA HIS A 369 4.43 -27.01 -2.39
C HIS A 369 4.58 -26.91 -0.87
N LEU A 370 3.78 -26.07 -0.19
CA LEU A 370 3.94 -25.75 1.25
C LEU A 370 3.97 -26.98 2.17
N ASP A 371 3.12 -27.98 1.89
CA ASP A 371 3.06 -29.26 2.63
C ASP A 371 3.74 -30.42 1.90
N SER A 372 4.29 -30.19 0.72
CA SER A 372 4.86 -31.27 -0.09
C SER A 372 6.21 -31.75 0.44
N ASN A 373 6.58 -32.96 0.05
CA ASN A 373 7.93 -33.49 0.19
C ASN A 373 8.97 -32.91 -0.80
N HIS A 374 8.72 -31.72 -1.34
CA HIS A 374 9.69 -31.05 -2.23
C HIS A 374 11.02 -30.81 -1.51
N GLU A 375 12.14 -31.01 -2.21
CA GLU A 375 13.49 -31.00 -1.63
C GLU A 375 13.79 -29.75 -0.82
N THR A 376 13.48 -28.56 -1.36
CA THR A 376 13.70 -27.26 -0.69
C THR A 376 12.88 -27.11 0.59
N VAL A 377 11.64 -27.60 0.62
CA VAL A 377 10.77 -27.55 1.80
C VAL A 377 11.25 -28.54 2.86
N ARG A 378 11.72 -29.72 2.44
CA ARG A 378 12.36 -30.69 3.34
C ARG A 378 13.67 -30.15 3.93
N ALA A 379 14.49 -29.48 3.12
CA ALA A 379 15.73 -28.85 3.58
C ALA A 379 15.43 -27.77 4.64
N TRP A 380 14.41 -26.92 4.40
CA TRP A 380 13.94 -25.97 5.39
C TRP A 380 13.48 -26.64 6.69
N ARG A 381 12.68 -27.71 6.58
CA ARG A 381 12.19 -28.48 7.73
C ARG A 381 13.33 -29.09 8.53
N ALA A 382 14.35 -29.61 7.84
CA ALA A 382 15.55 -30.15 8.47
C ALA A 382 16.36 -29.07 9.20
N SER A 383 16.49 -27.86 8.64
CA SER A 383 17.27 -26.78 9.25
C SER A 383 16.55 -26.03 10.37
N SER A 384 15.23 -25.84 10.25
CA SER A 384 14.43 -25.04 11.19
C SER A 384 13.71 -25.89 12.25
N GLY A 385 13.63 -27.21 12.05
CA GLY A 385 12.89 -28.14 12.91
C GLY A 385 11.37 -28.15 12.69
N ASN A 386 10.83 -27.24 11.87
CA ASN A 386 9.39 -27.12 11.59
C ASN A 386 9.15 -26.89 10.09
N GLY A 387 7.92 -27.14 9.62
CA GLY A 387 7.52 -26.69 8.28
C GLY A 387 7.55 -25.15 8.17
N PRO A 388 7.74 -24.58 6.98
CA PRO A 388 7.70 -23.13 6.80
C PRO A 388 6.31 -22.59 7.17
N THR A 389 6.29 -21.43 7.82
CA THR A 389 5.06 -20.66 8.05
C THR A 389 4.58 -20.05 6.74
N TRP A 390 3.33 -19.56 6.71
CA TRP A 390 2.78 -18.94 5.51
C TRP A 390 3.61 -17.73 5.06
N PHE A 391 3.93 -16.83 5.99
CA PHE A 391 4.72 -15.64 5.66
C PHE A 391 6.19 -15.97 5.37
N GLN A 392 6.78 -17.02 5.97
CA GLN A 392 8.11 -17.50 5.56
C GLN A 392 8.12 -17.97 4.10
N ALA A 393 7.12 -18.76 3.71
CA ALA A 393 7.00 -19.22 2.33
C ALA A 393 6.76 -18.06 1.35
N LEU A 394 5.87 -17.12 1.70
CA LEU A 394 5.66 -15.91 0.90
C LEU A 394 6.92 -15.05 0.78
N GLY A 395 7.66 -14.86 1.87
CA GLY A 395 8.88 -14.07 1.89
C GLY A 395 9.98 -14.66 1.00
N ARG A 396 10.15 -15.99 1.05
CA ARG A 396 11.04 -16.72 0.15
C ARG A 396 10.63 -16.57 -1.31
N ASP A 397 9.35 -16.80 -1.61
CA ASP A 397 8.83 -16.72 -2.97
C ASP A 397 8.97 -15.31 -3.55
N ALA A 398 8.67 -14.28 -2.74
CA ALA A 398 8.89 -12.88 -3.11
C ALA A 398 10.36 -12.60 -3.40
N ALA A 399 11.26 -13.09 -2.55
CA ALA A 399 12.70 -12.91 -2.73
C ALA A 399 13.22 -13.59 -3.99
N LEU A 400 12.75 -14.80 -4.33
CA LEU A 400 13.13 -15.48 -5.57
C LEU A 400 12.69 -14.71 -6.82
N LEU A 401 11.43 -14.28 -6.85
CA LEU A 401 10.89 -13.52 -7.98
C LEU A 401 11.55 -12.14 -8.11
N ALA A 402 11.81 -11.48 -6.97
CA ALA A 402 12.52 -10.23 -6.90
C ALA A 402 13.97 -10.38 -7.41
N HIS A 403 14.67 -11.40 -6.94
CA HIS A 403 16.03 -11.72 -7.36
C HIS A 403 16.10 -11.94 -8.87
N ASP A 404 15.25 -12.81 -9.43
CA ASP A 404 15.18 -13.08 -10.88
C ASP A 404 14.88 -11.80 -11.69
N ALA A 405 14.03 -10.91 -11.17
CA ALA A 405 13.70 -9.66 -11.83
C ALA A 405 14.87 -8.65 -11.90
N VAL A 406 15.73 -8.61 -10.87
CA VAL A 406 16.82 -7.62 -10.77
C VAL A 406 18.19 -8.15 -11.14
N ASP A 407 18.39 -9.46 -11.14
CA ASP A 407 19.69 -10.10 -11.41
C ASP A 407 20.35 -9.60 -12.72
N PRO A 408 19.61 -9.48 -13.84
CA PRO A 408 20.20 -9.05 -15.11
C PRO A 408 20.50 -7.55 -15.20
N LEU A 409 20.18 -6.76 -14.18
CA LEU A 409 20.41 -5.31 -14.20
C LEU A 409 21.90 -5.00 -14.02
N PRO A 410 22.44 -4.03 -14.75
CA PRO A 410 23.78 -3.54 -14.47
C PRO A 410 23.83 -2.96 -13.06
N ARG A 411 24.98 -3.08 -12.40
CA ARG A 411 25.19 -2.55 -11.05
C ARG A 411 25.47 -1.04 -11.03
N ASP A 412 25.56 -0.44 -12.23
CA ASP A 412 25.77 0.99 -12.41
C ASP A 412 24.56 1.82 -11.99
N THR A 413 24.85 3.04 -11.57
CA THR A 413 23.85 3.99 -11.10
C THR A 413 23.33 4.86 -12.25
N PHE A 414 22.07 4.69 -12.64
CA PHE A 414 21.45 5.52 -13.68
C PHE A 414 20.90 6.83 -13.14
N THR A 415 21.56 7.96 -13.41
CA THR A 415 21.12 9.28 -12.92
C THR A 415 20.26 10.10 -13.90
N ASN A 416 20.02 9.60 -15.11
CA ASN A 416 19.17 10.27 -16.10
C ASN A 416 17.69 9.85 -15.91
N VAL A 417 16.77 10.81 -15.87
CA VAL A 417 15.32 10.55 -15.67
C VAL A 417 14.76 9.57 -16.69
N ARG A 418 15.11 9.75 -17.97
CA ARG A 418 14.58 8.90 -19.05
C ARG A 418 15.08 7.47 -18.91
N ASP A 419 16.35 7.31 -18.53
CA ASP A 419 16.97 6.00 -18.34
C ASP A 419 16.39 5.30 -17.10
N VAL A 420 16.19 6.03 -16.01
CA VAL A 420 15.52 5.52 -14.80
C VAL A 420 14.11 5.03 -15.10
N MET A 421 13.30 5.83 -15.81
CA MET A 421 11.93 5.43 -16.17
C MET A 421 11.91 4.22 -17.10
N THR A 422 12.84 4.17 -18.06
CA THR A 422 13.01 3.03 -18.96
C THR A 422 13.37 1.77 -18.17
N LYS A 423 14.32 1.90 -17.22
CA LYS A 423 14.75 0.78 -16.37
C LYS A 423 13.67 0.33 -15.40
N ARG A 424 12.91 1.25 -14.81
CA ARG A 424 11.75 0.93 -13.96
C ARG A 424 10.67 0.16 -14.72
N ALA A 425 10.35 0.59 -15.94
CA ALA A 425 9.44 -0.15 -16.81
C ALA A 425 10.01 -1.54 -17.20
N GLU A 426 11.32 -1.63 -17.45
CA GLU A 426 12.00 -2.90 -17.71
C GLU A 426 11.89 -3.85 -16.51
N ILE A 427 12.14 -3.37 -15.29
CA ILE A 427 12.02 -4.15 -14.05
C ILE A 427 10.59 -4.63 -13.83
N GLN A 428 9.61 -3.74 -14.01
CA GLN A 428 8.20 -4.11 -13.94
C GLN A 428 7.89 -5.25 -14.94
N ALA A 429 8.37 -5.15 -16.18
CA ALA A 429 8.15 -6.17 -17.21
C ALA A 429 8.94 -7.47 -16.94
N ARG A 430 10.08 -7.39 -16.26
CA ARG A 430 10.85 -8.55 -15.80
C ARG A 430 10.13 -9.24 -14.65
N LEU A 431 9.70 -8.52 -13.62
CA LEU A 431 8.96 -9.07 -12.49
C LEU A 431 7.68 -9.78 -12.94
N ALA A 432 6.95 -9.22 -13.91
CA ALA A 432 5.77 -9.86 -14.49
C ALA A 432 6.05 -11.21 -15.18
N ARG A 433 7.28 -11.41 -15.67
CA ARG A 433 7.74 -12.62 -16.36
C ARG A 433 8.67 -13.47 -15.49
N ALA A 434 8.97 -13.04 -14.27
CA ALA A 434 9.90 -13.72 -13.39
C ALA A 434 9.40 -15.13 -13.08
N GLN A 435 10.34 -16.08 -13.04
CA GLN A 435 10.01 -17.48 -12.81
C GLN A 435 10.95 -18.10 -11.79
N ALA A 436 10.36 -18.75 -10.79
CA ALA A 436 11.07 -19.54 -9.81
C ALA A 436 10.21 -20.71 -9.34
N LEU A 437 10.82 -21.66 -8.64
CA LEU A 437 10.05 -22.66 -7.91
C LEU A 437 9.50 -22.04 -6.62
N LEU A 438 8.19 -21.81 -6.61
CA LEU A 438 7.48 -21.18 -5.51
C LEU A 438 6.94 -22.24 -4.54
N TRP A 439 6.99 -21.96 -3.23
CA TRP A 439 6.37 -22.83 -2.23
C TRP A 439 4.88 -22.60 -2.12
N THR A 440 4.43 -21.37 -2.36
CA THR A 440 3.04 -20.95 -2.16
C THR A 440 2.17 -21.13 -3.40
N SER A 441 2.72 -21.53 -4.55
CA SER A 441 1.95 -21.78 -5.77
C SER A 441 2.56 -22.90 -6.62
N GLU A 442 1.72 -23.56 -7.42
CA GLU A 442 2.14 -24.50 -8.46
C GLU A 442 2.65 -23.75 -9.71
N THR A 443 2.27 -22.48 -9.87
CA THR A 443 2.82 -21.63 -10.92
C THR A 443 4.22 -21.16 -10.56
N LYS A 444 5.03 -20.87 -11.59
CA LYS A 444 6.41 -20.41 -11.39
C LYS A 444 6.52 -18.91 -11.09
N GLY A 445 5.43 -18.15 -11.19
CA GLY A 445 5.44 -16.69 -11.09
C GLY A 445 4.15 -16.09 -11.64
N PHE A 446 4.16 -14.78 -11.87
CA PHE A 446 2.96 -14.03 -12.23
C PHE A 446 2.41 -14.33 -13.64
N ALA A 447 3.20 -14.93 -14.53
CA ALA A 447 2.78 -15.27 -15.90
C ALA A 447 2.15 -14.07 -16.67
N GLY A 448 2.69 -12.87 -16.47
CA GLY A 448 2.19 -11.63 -17.05
C GLY A 448 1.03 -10.97 -16.30
N GLN A 449 0.44 -11.64 -15.31
CA GLN A 449 -0.62 -11.10 -14.46
C GLN A 449 -0.04 -10.19 -13.36
N ARG A 450 -0.93 -9.59 -12.56
CA ARG A 450 -0.59 -8.78 -11.37
C ARG A 450 -0.89 -9.47 -10.06
N VAL A 451 -1.52 -10.64 -10.12
CA VAL A 451 -1.93 -11.41 -8.97
C VAL A 451 -1.44 -12.82 -9.20
N LEU A 452 -0.75 -13.40 -8.21
CA LEU A 452 -0.29 -14.77 -8.32
C LEU A 452 -1.49 -15.72 -8.16
N ALA A 453 -1.79 -16.47 -9.21
CA ALA A 453 -2.81 -17.52 -9.15
C ALA A 453 -2.40 -18.61 -8.17
N ARG A 454 -3.36 -19.07 -7.36
CA ARG A 454 -3.19 -20.18 -6.40
C ARG A 454 -4.43 -21.02 -6.30
N ASP A 455 -4.20 -22.32 -6.17
CA ASP A 455 -5.21 -23.28 -5.78
C ASP A 455 -5.05 -23.62 -4.29
N VAL A 456 -5.94 -23.03 -3.48
CA VAL A 456 -6.01 -23.30 -2.05
C VAL A 456 -6.98 -24.45 -1.80
N ARG A 457 -6.54 -25.42 -1.00
CA ARG A 457 -7.30 -26.63 -0.65
C ARG A 457 -7.23 -26.86 0.86
N TRP A 458 -8.27 -27.44 1.46
CA TRP A 458 -8.24 -27.88 2.86
C TRP A 458 -7.96 -29.38 2.92
N ILE A 459 -6.99 -29.75 3.74
CA ILE A 459 -6.64 -31.15 4.03
C ILE A 459 -6.87 -31.43 5.51
N ALA A 460 -7.11 -32.69 5.86
CA ALA A 460 -7.14 -33.09 7.27
C ALA A 460 -5.76 -32.84 7.89
N ASN A 461 -5.72 -32.31 9.11
CA ASN A 461 -4.44 -31.94 9.72
C ASN A 461 -3.49 -33.13 9.92
N GLY A 462 -4.01 -34.35 10.10
CA GLY A 462 -3.22 -35.58 10.17
C GLY A 462 -2.45 -35.91 8.88
N ASP A 463 -2.84 -35.36 7.73
CA ASP A 463 -2.23 -35.68 6.44
C ASP A 463 -0.98 -34.84 6.12
N ARG A 464 -0.62 -33.87 6.98
CA ARG A 464 0.49 -32.91 6.79
C ARG A 464 1.91 -33.50 6.68
N GLY A 465 2.08 -34.81 6.86
CA GLY A 465 3.37 -35.51 6.75
C GLY A 465 3.41 -36.64 5.73
N GLY A 466 2.29 -36.92 5.04
CA GLY A 466 2.14 -38.11 4.21
C GLY A 466 2.25 -37.91 2.70
N GLN A 467 2.37 -36.66 2.21
CA GLN A 467 2.34 -36.33 0.77
C GLN A 467 3.71 -35.92 0.21
#